data_AF-A0A4S8LSU0-F1
#
_entry.id   AF-A0A4S8LSU0-F1
#
_cell.length_a   1.000
_cell.length_b   1.000
_cell.length_c   1.000
_cell.angle_alpha   90.00
_cell.angle_beta   90.00
_cell.angle_gamma   90.00
#
_symmetry.space_group_name_H-M   'P 1'
#
loop_
_entity.id
_entity.type
_entity.pdbx_description
1 polymer ?
#
loop_
_entity_poly.entity_id
_entity_poly.type
_entity_poly.pdbx_seq_one_letter_code
_entity_poly.pdbx_strand_id
1 'polypeptide(L)'
;HALMTPALGIDGEGARRDVERLQETGPSCGEMDVASNIDSSTPAIADANGMFTVTATNFNRRTDGSRQVTATIDPSGTGQSFTVPATVVKNGEAAPRGLDSEPITVQLPSDMTCTGGASGQMCLVSFVTLSGFGNCVVVDQSA
;
A
#
# COMPACT_ATOMS: atom_id res chain seq x y z
N HIS A 1 -7.19 6.17 11.50
CA HIS A 1 -7.00 5.65 10.15
C HIS A 1 -5.85 6.40 9.51
N ALA A 2 -4.98 5.68 8.80
CA ALA A 2 -3.99 6.28 7.93
C ALA A 2 -4.11 5.67 6.53
N LEU A 3 -3.82 6.48 5.50
CA LEU A 3 -3.82 6.09 4.09
C LEU A 3 -2.40 6.14 3.54
N MET A 4 -2.06 5.20 2.66
CA MET A 4 -0.76 5.11 2.00
C MET A 4 -0.93 5.59 0.58
N THR A 5 -0.23 6.66 0.23
CA THR A 5 -0.30 7.27 -1.12
C THR A 5 1.02 7.07 -1.88
N PRO A 6 0.97 6.85 -3.21
CA PRO A 6 -0.23 6.75 -4.06
C PRO A 6 -1.15 5.56 -3.70
N ALA A 7 -2.46 5.70 -3.82
CA ALA A 7 -3.42 4.67 -3.45
C ALA A 7 -4.20 4.17 -4.68
N LEU A 8 -4.45 2.86 -4.74
CA LEU A 8 -5.21 2.24 -5.84
C LEU A 8 -6.59 2.89 -5.98
N GLY A 9 -6.93 3.33 -7.19
CA GLY A 9 -8.23 3.89 -7.53
C GLY A 9 -8.52 5.27 -6.94
N ILE A 10 -7.52 5.94 -6.34
CA ILE A 10 -7.66 7.24 -5.69
C ILE A 10 -6.69 8.23 -6.33
N ASP A 11 -7.24 9.31 -6.87
CA ASP A 11 -6.46 10.42 -7.39
C ASP A 11 -6.00 11.36 -6.26
N GLY A 12 -4.75 11.83 -6.35
CA GLY A 12 -4.19 12.79 -5.40
C GLY A 12 -3.90 12.22 -4.02
N GLU A 13 -4.17 13.02 -2.97
CA GLU A 13 -3.77 12.69 -1.58
C GLU A 13 -4.77 11.76 -0.85
N GLY A 14 -5.95 11.52 -1.42
CA GLY A 14 -7.03 10.77 -0.79
C GLY A 14 -7.58 11.43 0.49
N ALA A 15 -8.45 10.71 1.19
CA ALA A 15 -9.13 11.16 2.39
C ALA A 15 -9.41 10.00 3.37
N ARG A 16 -9.80 10.34 4.61
CA ARG A 16 -10.13 9.37 5.66
C ARG A 16 -11.14 8.29 5.24
N ARG A 17 -12.08 8.64 4.36
CA ARG A 17 -13.15 7.72 3.90
C ARG A 17 -12.63 6.65 2.94
N ASP A 18 -11.46 6.86 2.35
CA ASP A 18 -10.87 5.96 1.37
C ASP A 18 -9.97 4.90 2.04
N VAL A 19 -9.93 4.90 3.38
CA VAL A 19 -9.22 3.90 4.17
C VAL A 19 -10.14 2.73 4.46
N GLU A 20 -9.69 1.53 4.13
CA GLU A 20 -10.42 0.28 4.27
C GLU A 20 -10.04 -0.46 5.55
N ARG A 21 -10.97 -1.26 6.09
CA ARG A 21 -10.73 -2.10 7.27
C ARG A 21 -10.27 -3.50 6.86
N LEU A 22 -8.96 -3.66 6.68
CA LEU A 22 -8.37 -4.87 6.08
C LEU A 22 -8.15 -6.04 7.07
N GLN A 23 -8.15 -5.79 8.39
CA GLN A 23 -7.91 -6.85 9.39
C GLN A 23 -8.95 -7.99 9.35
N GLU A 24 -10.17 -7.71 8.91
CA GLU A 24 -11.27 -8.69 8.90
C GLU A 24 -11.36 -9.49 7.60
N THR A 25 -10.73 -9.02 6.54
CA THR A 25 -10.71 -9.65 5.21
C THR A 25 -9.39 -10.39 4.93
N GLY A 26 -8.40 -10.27 5.81
CA GLY A 26 -7.01 -10.57 5.48
C GLY A 26 -6.42 -9.52 4.53
N PRO A 27 -5.15 -9.68 4.12
CA PRO A 27 -4.55 -8.73 3.21
C PRO A 27 -5.29 -8.76 1.87
N SER A 28 -5.80 -7.59 1.47
CA SER A 28 -6.66 -7.38 0.31
C SER A 28 -6.61 -5.89 -0.07
N CYS A 29 -7.32 -5.52 -1.14
CA CYS A 29 -7.57 -4.13 -1.47
C CYS A 29 -8.90 -3.59 -0.91
N GLY A 30 -9.49 -4.28 0.07
CA GLY A 30 -10.81 -3.93 0.60
C GLY A 30 -11.90 -4.04 -0.46
N GLU A 31 -12.78 -3.04 -0.53
CA GLU A 31 -13.87 -2.99 -1.52
C GLU A 31 -13.41 -2.47 -2.91
N MET A 32 -12.12 -2.19 -3.09
CA MET A 32 -11.63 -1.56 -4.32
C MET A 32 -11.69 -2.51 -5.52
N ASP A 33 -12.30 -2.06 -6.62
CA ASP A 33 -12.28 -2.77 -7.90
C ASP A 33 -10.89 -2.66 -8.56
N VAL A 34 -10.05 -3.66 -8.32
CA VAL A 34 -8.69 -3.72 -8.84
C VAL A 34 -8.64 -3.72 -10.36
N ALA A 35 -9.49 -4.50 -11.02
CA ALA A 35 -9.45 -4.68 -12.47
C ALA A 35 -9.74 -3.38 -13.21
N SER A 36 -10.63 -2.55 -12.66
CA SER A 36 -10.96 -1.25 -13.24
C SER A 36 -9.93 -0.16 -12.93
N ASN A 37 -9.04 -0.35 -11.96
CA ASN A 37 -8.21 0.73 -11.42
C ASN A 37 -6.69 0.52 -11.54
N ILE A 38 -6.20 -0.70 -11.70
CA ILE A 38 -4.75 -0.97 -11.67
C ILE A 38 -3.98 -0.17 -12.74
N ASP A 39 -4.54 -0.07 -13.96
CA ASP A 39 -3.88 0.59 -15.09
C ASP A 39 -4.01 2.12 -15.10
N SER A 40 -5.01 2.66 -14.38
CA SER A 40 -5.27 4.10 -14.32
C SER A 40 -4.71 4.76 -13.06
N SER A 41 -4.38 3.97 -12.04
CA SER A 41 -3.84 4.49 -10.78
C SER A 41 -2.43 5.03 -10.97
N THR A 42 -2.07 6.06 -10.20
CA THR A 42 -0.66 6.48 -10.09
C THR A 42 0.11 5.42 -9.33
N PRO A 43 1.15 4.78 -9.90
CA PRO A 43 1.92 3.78 -9.19
C PRO A 43 3.01 4.40 -8.30
N ALA A 44 3.42 3.66 -7.27
CA ALA A 44 4.72 3.86 -6.65
C ALA A 44 5.79 3.16 -7.52
N ILE A 45 6.80 3.90 -7.97
CA ILE A 45 7.89 3.34 -8.78
C ILE A 45 8.91 2.71 -7.84
N ALA A 46 9.16 1.41 -8.00
CA ALA A 46 10.25 0.72 -7.34
C ALA A 46 11.56 0.98 -8.09
N ASP A 47 12.65 1.24 -7.37
CA ASP A 47 13.97 1.35 -7.96
C ASP A 47 14.53 -0.02 -8.42
N ALA A 48 15.70 -0.03 -9.03
CA ALA A 48 16.35 -1.24 -9.52
C ALA A 48 16.65 -2.30 -8.44
N ASN A 49 16.63 -1.93 -7.15
CA ASN A 49 16.77 -2.88 -6.05
C ASN A 49 15.41 -3.37 -5.55
N GLY A 50 14.29 -2.85 -6.06
CA GLY A 50 12.93 -3.14 -5.60
C GLY A 50 12.46 -2.26 -4.45
N MET A 51 13.17 -1.15 -4.16
CA MET A 51 12.82 -0.24 -3.07
C MET A 51 11.87 0.86 -3.57
N PHE A 52 10.82 1.14 -2.82
CA PHE A 52 9.89 2.24 -3.09
C PHE A 52 9.47 2.94 -1.80
N THR A 53 8.91 4.13 -1.93
CA THR A 53 8.39 4.90 -0.81
C THR A 53 6.93 5.28 -1.05
N VAL A 54 6.12 5.18 0.00
CA VAL A 54 4.75 5.70 0.05
C VAL A 54 4.65 6.73 1.17
N THR A 55 3.66 7.61 1.10
CA THR A 55 3.37 8.55 2.20
C THR A 55 2.20 8.04 3.01
N ALA A 56 2.41 7.80 4.30
CA ALA A 56 1.35 7.48 5.25
C ALA A 56 0.77 8.78 5.83
N THR A 57 -0.47 9.11 5.47
CA THR A 57 -1.20 10.28 5.96
C THR A 57 -2.20 9.86 7.03
N ASN A 58 -2.04 10.40 8.25
CA ASN A 58 -2.88 10.05 9.39
C ASN A 58 -4.09 11.00 9.56
N PHE A 59 -5.29 10.41 9.77
CA PHE A 59 -6.54 11.13 9.98
C PHE A 59 -7.12 11.04 11.41
N ASN A 60 -6.58 10.20 12.30
CA ASN A 60 -7.06 10.06 13.68
C ASN A 60 -5.89 10.15 14.69
N ARG A 61 -6.16 10.24 16.00
CA ARG A 61 -5.08 10.22 17.01
C ARG A 61 -4.90 8.82 17.58
N ARG A 62 -3.78 8.61 18.28
CA ARG A 62 -3.43 7.35 18.98
C ARG A 62 -3.34 6.20 17.99
N THR A 63 -3.48 4.96 18.47
CA THR A 63 -3.37 3.74 17.65
C THR A 63 -4.31 3.74 16.45
N ASP A 64 -5.51 4.32 16.56
CA ASP A 64 -6.41 4.44 15.42
C ASP A 64 -5.71 5.16 14.25
N GLY A 65 -4.98 6.23 14.54
CA GLY A 65 -4.14 6.95 13.57
C GLY A 65 -2.79 6.33 13.23
N SER A 66 -2.56 5.06 13.55
CA SER A 66 -1.25 4.43 13.35
C SER A 66 -0.75 4.57 11.92
N ARG A 67 0.51 4.93 11.77
CA ARG A 67 1.28 4.91 10.52
C ARG A 67 2.30 3.77 10.50
N GLN A 68 2.32 2.95 11.56
CA GLN A 68 3.09 1.71 11.59
C GLN A 68 2.34 0.64 10.80
N VAL A 69 3.01 0.01 9.85
CA VAL A 69 2.38 -0.88 8.85
C VAL A 69 3.09 -2.23 8.74
N THR A 70 2.32 -3.23 8.32
CA THR A 70 2.82 -4.42 7.60
C THR A 70 2.47 -4.30 6.12
N ALA A 71 3.18 -5.05 5.28
CA ALA A 71 2.98 -5.04 3.84
C ALA A 71 3.08 -6.46 3.25
N THR A 72 2.11 -6.82 2.43
CA THR A 72 2.06 -8.08 1.67
C THR A 72 1.74 -7.78 0.22
N ILE A 73 2.25 -8.59 -0.69
CA ILE A 73 2.28 -8.34 -2.11
C ILE A 73 1.44 -9.40 -2.83
N ASP A 74 0.66 -8.95 -3.80
CA ASP A 74 0.11 -9.77 -4.88
C ASP A 74 0.94 -9.53 -6.16
N PRO A 75 1.87 -10.44 -6.52
CA PRO A 75 2.70 -10.31 -7.71
C PRO A 75 1.91 -10.30 -9.02
N SER A 76 0.70 -10.86 -9.03
CA SER A 76 -0.16 -10.90 -10.22
C SER A 76 -0.90 -9.58 -10.46
N GLY A 77 -0.95 -8.70 -9.44
CA GLY A 77 -1.72 -7.46 -9.49
C GLY A 77 -3.23 -7.69 -9.64
N THR A 78 -3.75 -8.90 -9.39
CA THR A 78 -5.18 -9.19 -9.55
C THR A 78 -6.01 -8.81 -8.32
N GLY A 79 -5.36 -8.59 -7.18
CA GLY A 79 -6.00 -8.30 -5.90
C GLY A 79 -6.50 -9.54 -5.17
N GLN A 80 -6.08 -10.73 -5.61
CA GLN A 80 -6.65 -12.00 -5.14
C GLN A 80 -5.71 -12.79 -4.24
N SER A 81 -4.40 -12.54 -4.30
CA SER A 81 -3.42 -13.41 -3.63
C SER A 81 -2.25 -12.62 -3.05
N PHE A 82 -2.41 -12.14 -1.81
CA PHE A 82 -1.37 -11.41 -1.07
C PHE A 82 -0.50 -12.35 -0.24
N THR A 83 0.30 -13.17 -0.92
CA THR A 83 1.05 -14.28 -0.32
C THR A 83 2.52 -13.97 -0.05
N VAL A 84 3.05 -12.90 -0.64
CA VAL A 84 4.47 -12.57 -0.56
C VAL A 84 4.68 -11.42 0.43
N PRO A 85 5.45 -11.58 1.52
CA PRO A 85 5.73 -10.47 2.43
C PRO A 85 6.68 -9.47 1.78
N ALA A 86 6.39 -8.17 1.93
CA ALA A 86 7.36 -7.12 1.66
C ALA A 86 8.14 -6.78 2.94
N THR A 87 9.37 -6.28 2.80
CA THR A 87 10.12 -5.78 3.96
C THR A 87 9.86 -4.29 4.15
N VAL A 88 9.30 -3.90 5.29
CA VAL A 88 9.15 -2.48 5.66
C VAL A 88 10.46 -2.00 6.28
N VAL A 89 11.29 -1.29 5.50
CA VAL A 89 12.64 -0.83 5.87
C VAL A 89 12.58 0.37 6.81
N LYS A 90 11.71 1.34 6.50
CA LYS A 90 11.41 2.48 7.36
C LYS A 90 9.92 2.49 7.61
N ASN A 91 9.54 2.38 8.87
CA ASN A 91 8.15 2.31 9.29
C ASN A 91 7.73 3.59 10.04
N GLY A 92 6.42 3.79 10.17
CA GLY A 92 5.85 4.97 10.81
C GLY A 92 5.58 4.80 12.31
N GLU A 93 5.04 5.86 12.90
CA GLU A 93 4.69 5.95 14.31
C GLU A 93 3.43 5.12 14.63
N ALA A 94 3.54 4.27 15.65
CA ALA A 94 2.47 3.36 16.05
C ALA A 94 1.24 4.06 16.64
N ALA A 95 1.41 5.18 17.35
CA ALA A 95 0.34 5.87 18.07
C ALA A 95 0.52 7.41 18.09
N PRO A 96 0.39 8.08 16.93
CA PRO A 96 0.66 9.51 16.80
C PRO A 96 -0.27 10.39 17.65
N ARG A 97 0.26 11.54 18.09
CA ARG A 97 -0.51 12.59 18.80
C ARG A 97 -1.16 13.60 17.86
N GLY A 98 -0.53 13.87 16.71
CA GLY A 98 -0.96 14.79 15.66
C GLY A 98 -1.62 14.07 14.47
N LEU A 99 -1.97 14.85 13.45
CA LEU A 99 -2.55 14.39 12.17
C LEU A 99 -1.53 14.55 11.05
N ASP A 100 -0.31 14.09 11.31
CA ASP A 100 0.84 14.33 10.44
C ASP A 100 1.02 13.19 9.43
N SER A 101 1.75 13.48 8.36
CA SER A 101 2.18 12.48 7.38
C SER A 101 3.64 12.11 7.58
N GLU A 102 4.02 10.90 7.19
CA GLU A 102 5.43 10.50 7.11
C GLU A 102 5.69 9.49 5.99
N PRO A 103 6.93 9.44 5.46
CA PRO A 103 7.29 8.47 4.45
C PRO A 103 7.52 7.08 5.07
N ILE A 104 7.00 6.05 4.39
CA ILE A 104 7.24 4.63 4.65
C ILE A 104 8.05 4.07 3.50
N THR A 105 9.18 3.43 3.80
CA THR A 105 10.05 2.82 2.78
C THR A 105 9.90 1.31 2.85
N VAL A 106 9.65 0.70 1.69
CA VAL A 106 9.38 -0.72 1.53
C VAL A 106 10.31 -1.31 0.48
N GLN A 107 10.69 -2.56 0.68
CA GLN A 107 11.55 -3.35 -0.19
C GLN A 107 10.79 -4.59 -0.66
N LEU A 108 10.62 -4.72 -1.98
CA LEU A 108 10.15 -5.95 -2.60
C LEU A 108 11.23 -7.05 -2.49
N PRO A 109 10.86 -8.34 -2.43
CA PRO A 109 11.85 -9.42 -2.51
C PRO A 109 12.60 -9.39 -3.84
N SER A 110 13.90 -9.66 -3.81
CA SER A 110 14.79 -9.56 -4.99
C SER A 110 14.51 -10.61 -6.07
N ASP A 111 13.86 -11.72 -5.72
CA ASP A 111 13.49 -12.83 -6.60
C ASP A 111 12.03 -12.76 -7.07
N MET A 112 11.34 -11.66 -6.80
CA MET A 112 9.96 -11.44 -7.18
C MET A 112 9.85 -10.59 -8.44
N THR A 113 8.93 -10.98 -9.34
CA THR A 113 8.55 -10.19 -10.51
C THR A 113 7.07 -9.85 -10.45
N CYS A 114 6.76 -8.57 -10.65
CA CYS A 114 5.41 -8.07 -10.84
C CYS A 114 4.94 -8.41 -12.26
N THR A 115 3.72 -8.91 -12.41
CA THR A 115 3.20 -9.46 -13.69
C THR A 115 1.82 -8.91 -14.06
N GLY A 116 1.25 -8.06 -13.20
CA GLY A 116 -0.06 -7.45 -13.38
C GLY A 116 -0.01 -6.16 -14.19
N GLY A 117 -1.21 -5.60 -14.38
CA GLY A 117 -1.44 -4.45 -15.25
C GLY A 117 -1.22 -4.76 -16.73
N ALA A 118 -1.61 -3.84 -17.59
CA ALA A 118 -1.44 -3.92 -19.03
C ALA A 118 0.05 -3.92 -19.45
N SER A 119 0.93 -3.35 -18.61
CA SER A 119 2.38 -3.34 -18.84
C SER A 119 3.08 -4.65 -18.47
N GLY A 120 2.41 -5.54 -17.73
CA GLY A 120 2.99 -6.78 -17.19
C GLY A 120 4.10 -6.56 -16.17
N GLN A 121 4.16 -5.38 -15.55
CA GLN A 121 5.20 -4.95 -14.60
C GLN A 121 4.63 -4.42 -13.28
N MET A 122 3.30 -4.49 -13.10
CA MET A 122 2.62 -3.97 -11.92
C MET A 122 2.25 -5.08 -10.94
N CYS A 123 2.27 -4.76 -9.67
CA CYS A 123 1.82 -5.62 -8.59
C CYS A 123 1.08 -4.77 -7.56
N LEU A 124 0.37 -5.43 -6.65
CA LEU A 124 -0.34 -4.74 -5.58
C LEU A 124 0.33 -4.99 -4.26
N VAL A 125 0.52 -3.93 -3.48
CA VAL A 125 0.98 -4.04 -2.09
C VAL A 125 -0.15 -3.61 -1.18
N SER A 126 -0.67 -4.56 -0.41
CA SER A 126 -1.63 -4.33 0.66
C SER A 126 -0.87 -3.85 1.89
N PHE A 127 -1.13 -2.61 2.30
CA PHE A 127 -0.62 -2.07 3.54
C PHE A 127 -1.66 -2.18 4.64
N VAL A 128 -1.27 -2.70 5.81
CA VAL A 128 -2.15 -2.79 6.98
C VAL A 128 -1.49 -2.10 8.16
N THR A 129 -2.12 -1.05 8.65
CA THR A 129 -1.70 -0.33 9.86
C THR A 129 -1.87 -1.19 11.11
N LEU A 130 -1.20 -0.81 12.21
CA LEU A 130 -1.36 -1.48 13.52
C LEU A 130 -2.82 -1.49 14.01
N SER A 131 -3.67 -0.54 13.59
CA SER A 131 -5.10 -0.51 13.92
C SER A 131 -5.97 -1.37 13.01
N GLY A 132 -5.39 -2.07 12.04
CA GLY A 132 -6.09 -3.00 11.16
C GLY A 132 -6.69 -2.37 9.90
N PHE A 133 -6.35 -1.11 9.61
CA PHE A 133 -6.84 -0.36 8.46
C PHE A 133 -5.75 -0.18 7.40
N GLY A 134 -6.12 0.12 6.16
CA GLY A 134 -5.16 0.53 5.14
C GLY A 134 -5.76 0.52 3.74
N ASN A 135 -4.92 0.31 2.75
CA ASN A 135 -5.28 0.29 1.34
C ASN A 135 -4.23 -0.46 0.52
N CYS A 136 -4.58 -0.73 -0.75
CA CYS A 136 -3.60 -1.17 -1.73
C CYS A 136 -2.89 0.01 -2.40
N VAL A 137 -1.64 -0.24 -2.77
CA VAL A 137 -0.81 0.61 -3.63
C VAL A 137 -0.42 -0.21 -4.85
N VAL A 138 -0.55 0.37 -6.05
CA VAL A 138 0.05 -0.19 -7.27
C VAL A 138 1.55 0.11 -7.23
N VAL A 139 2.37 -0.91 -7.39
CA VAL A 139 3.82 -0.77 -7.52
C VAL A 139 4.23 -1.17 -8.92
N ASP A 140 5.03 -0.33 -9.57
CA ASP A 140 5.59 -0.59 -10.90
C ASP A 140 7.10 -0.85 -10.79
N GLN A 141 7.56 -1.94 -11.41
CA GLN A 141 8.96 -2.35 -11.45
C GLN A 141 9.70 -1.92 -12.72
N SER A 142 9.20 -0.93 -13.47
CA SER A 142 9.79 -0.52 -14.75
C SER A 142 11.10 0.30 -14.68
N ALA A 143 11.71 0.45 -13.50
CA ALA A 143 12.91 1.31 -13.31
C ALA A 143 14.20 0.72 -13.87
#